data_AF-A0A957KMG8-F1
#
_entry.id   AF-A0A957KMG8-F1
#
_cell.length_a   1.000
_cell.length_b   1.000
_cell.length_c   1.000
_cell.angle_alpha   90.00
_cell.angle_beta   90.00
_cell.angle_gamma   90.00
#
_symmetry.space_group_name_H-M   'P 1'
#
loop_
_entity.id
_entity.type
_entity.pdbx_description
1 polymer ?
#
loop_
_entity_poly.entity_id
_entity_poly.type
_entity_poly.pdbx_seq_one_letter_code
_entity_poly.pdbx_strand_id
1 'polypeptide(L)'
;DTFGPMGPFLVTPDEIDPTNATIRTYVNDELRQEGNTKNLRHSIAQLIEYLTEFMTLQRGDIIFSGTPEGISHVYAGDYVRVEIPGIGVLENDIKAA
;
A
#
# COMPACT_ATOMS: atom_id res chain seq x y z
N ASP A 1 7.31 -5.17 15.99
CA ASP A 1 7.00 -3.73 15.87
C ASP A 1 7.58 -3.16 14.59
N THR A 2 7.03 -2.06 14.06
CA THR A 2 7.44 -1.35 12.82
C THR A 2 7.12 -2.01 11.46
N PHE A 3 6.32 -3.08 11.41
CA PHE A 3 6.00 -3.82 10.15
C PHE A 3 4.81 -3.23 9.34
N GLY A 4 4.21 -2.15 9.82
CA GLY A 4 3.10 -1.46 9.15
C GLY A 4 3.37 0.03 8.98
N PRO A 5 4.42 0.44 8.23
CA PRO A 5 4.64 1.85 7.93
C PRO A 5 3.48 2.39 7.08
N MET A 6 3.04 3.61 7.36
CA MET A 6 1.91 4.27 6.69
C MET A 6 2.25 5.74 6.44
N GLY A 7 1.79 6.27 5.31
CA GLY A 7 2.07 7.63 4.87
C GLY A 7 2.56 7.68 3.42
N PRO A 8 3.25 8.76 3.00
CA PRO A 8 3.59 9.95 3.81
C PRO A 8 2.38 10.84 4.14
N PHE A 9 1.29 10.70 3.38
CA PHE A 9 0.09 11.52 3.50
C PHE A 9 -1.18 10.66 3.43
N LEU A 10 -2.28 11.21 3.93
CA LEU A 10 -3.63 10.76 3.63
C LEU A 10 -4.21 11.72 2.61
N VAL A 11 -4.65 11.21 1.46
CA VAL A 11 -5.30 11.99 0.40
C VAL A 11 -6.79 11.68 0.34
N THR A 12 -7.58 12.60 -0.23
CA THR A 12 -9.02 12.40 -0.42
C THR A 12 -9.35 11.81 -1.80
N PRO A 13 -10.51 11.15 -1.98
CA PRO A 13 -10.89 10.55 -3.27
C PRO A 13 -11.06 11.54 -4.44
N ASP A 14 -11.12 12.84 -4.18
CA ASP A 14 -11.13 13.89 -5.21
C ASP A 14 -9.72 14.27 -5.72
N GLU A 15 -8.67 13.88 -5.01
CA GLU A 15 -7.27 14.14 -5.40
C GLU A 15 -6.67 13.03 -6.29
N ILE A 16 -7.22 11.81 -6.20
CA ILE A 16 -6.75 10.63 -6.96
C ILE A 16 -7.90 9.63 -7.17
N ASP A 17 -7.93 8.96 -8.33
CA ASP A 17 -8.82 7.81 -8.57
C ASP A 17 -8.25 6.55 -7.89
N PRO A 18 -8.86 6.08 -6.77
CA PRO A 18 -8.33 4.94 -6.03
C PRO A 18 -8.53 3.61 -6.78
N THR A 19 -9.35 3.59 -7.83
CA THR A 19 -9.63 2.39 -8.63
C THR A 19 -8.68 2.19 -9.81
N ASN A 20 -7.79 3.16 -10.05
CA ASN A 20 -6.81 3.12 -11.14
C ASN A 20 -5.46 3.76 -10.75
N ALA A 21 -4.99 3.50 -9.54
CA ALA A 21 -3.71 4.00 -9.03
C ALA A 21 -2.59 2.97 -9.28
N THR A 22 -1.46 3.42 -9.83
CA THR A 22 -0.26 2.58 -9.97
C THR A 22 0.55 2.61 -8.68
N ILE A 23 1.02 1.45 -8.24
CA ILE A 23 1.84 1.27 -7.04
C ILE A 23 3.18 0.66 -7.47
N ARG A 24 4.29 1.22 -7.00
CA ARG A 24 5.64 0.72 -7.26
C ARG A 24 6.41 0.55 -5.96
N THR A 25 7.14 -0.55 -5.86
CA THR A 25 8.07 -0.80 -4.74
C THR A 25 9.48 -0.93 -5.29
N TYR A 26 10.39 -0.15 -4.72
CA TYR A 26 11.82 -0.18 -5.01
C TYR A 26 12.59 -0.67 -3.78
N VAL A 27 13.65 -1.44 -4.02
CA VAL A 27 14.63 -1.83 -3.01
C VAL A 27 16.00 -1.41 -3.53
N ASN A 28 16.66 -0.47 -2.85
CA ASN A 28 17.93 0.11 -3.28
C ASN A 28 17.86 0.61 -4.75
N ASP A 29 16.81 1.37 -5.06
CA ASP A 29 16.49 1.91 -6.40
C ASP A 29 16.17 0.87 -7.50
N GLU A 30 16.19 -0.42 -7.18
CA GLU A 30 15.74 -1.48 -8.08
C GLU A 30 14.22 -1.67 -7.96
N LEU A 31 13.50 -1.56 -9.07
CA LEU A 31 12.06 -1.85 -9.10
C LEU A 31 11.82 -3.33 -8.84
N ARG A 32 11.16 -3.66 -7.73
CA ARG A 32 10.85 -5.04 -7.31
C ARG A 32 9.38 -5.40 -7.50
N GLN A 33 8.48 -4.43 -7.36
CA GLN A 33 7.05 -4.62 -7.59
C GLN A 33 6.47 -3.45 -8.38
N GLU A 34 5.56 -3.76 -9.29
CA GLU A 34 4.70 -2.78 -9.94
C GLU A 34 3.31 -3.39 -10.12
N GLY A 35 2.28 -2.61 -9.83
CA GLY A 35 0.89 -3.01 -10.03
C GLY A 35 -0.04 -1.82 -10.15
N ASN A 36 -1.31 -2.09 -10.42
CA ASN A 36 -2.34 -1.06 -10.46
C ASN A 36 -3.60 -1.53 -9.74
N THR A 37 -4.27 -0.63 -9.01
CA THR A 37 -5.43 -0.96 -8.18
C THR A 37 -6.65 -1.43 -9.00
N LYS A 38 -6.69 -1.18 -10.30
CA LYS A 38 -7.72 -1.76 -11.19
C LYS A 38 -7.66 -3.29 -11.26
N ASN A 39 -6.51 -3.87 -10.91
CA ASN A 39 -6.27 -5.32 -10.90
C ASN A 39 -6.51 -5.95 -9.52
N LEU A 40 -7.07 -5.20 -8.55
CA LEU A 40 -7.47 -5.77 -7.27
C LEU A 40 -8.44 -6.93 -7.48
N ARG A 41 -8.15 -8.09 -6.88
CA ARG A 41 -9.03 -9.26 -6.92
C ARG A 41 -10.40 -8.96 -6.31
N HIS A 42 -10.42 -8.16 -5.24
CA HIS A 42 -11.62 -7.65 -4.58
C HIS A 42 -11.56 -6.13 -4.62
N SER A 43 -12.58 -5.49 -5.19
CA SER A 43 -12.63 -4.03 -5.26
C SER A 43 -12.69 -3.40 -3.87
N ILE A 44 -12.34 -2.12 -3.76
CA ILE A 44 -12.43 -1.37 -2.49
C ILE A 44 -13.86 -1.44 -1.93
N ALA A 45 -14.88 -1.33 -2.78
CA ALA A 45 -16.27 -1.45 -2.37
C ALA A 45 -16.61 -2.86 -1.84
N GLN A 46 -16.11 -3.92 -2.49
CA GLN A 46 -16.33 -5.31 -2.04
C GLN A 46 -15.64 -5.58 -0.69
N LEU A 47 -14.45 -5.02 -0.47
CA LEU A 47 -13.75 -5.13 0.82
C LEU A 47 -14.55 -4.46 1.95
N ILE A 48 -15.08 -3.26 1.70
CA ILE A 48 -15.91 -2.54 2.67
C ILE A 48 -17.20 -3.32 2.95
N GLU A 49 -17.92 -3.74 1.90
CA GLU A 49 -19.15 -4.55 2.02
C GLU A 49 -18.90 -5.78 2.90
N TYR A 50 -17.91 -6.61 2.52
CA TYR A 50 -17.58 -7.84 3.23
C TYR A 50 -17.27 -7.60 4.71
N LEU A 51 -16.40 -6.64 5.03
CA LEU A 51 -16.04 -6.34 6.41
C LEU A 51 -17.26 -5.88 7.23
N THR A 52 -18.14 -5.08 6.63
CA THR A 52 -19.34 -4.56 7.31
C THR A 52 -20.43 -5.61 7.55
N GLU A 53 -20.36 -6.79 6.93
CA GLU A 53 -21.29 -7.88 7.21
C GLU A 53 -21.11 -8.47 8.62
N PHE A 54 -19.91 -8.39 9.20
CA PHE A 54 -19.59 -9.05 10.46
C PHE A 54 -18.86 -8.18 11.50
N MET A 55 -18.46 -6.95 11.15
CA MET A 55 -17.97 -5.96 12.11
C MET A 55 -18.40 -4.54 11.73
N THR A 56 -18.51 -3.64 12.71
CA THR A 56 -18.78 -2.22 12.43
C THR A 56 -17.48 -1.47 12.20
N LEU A 57 -17.27 -0.96 10.98
CA LEU A 57 -16.15 -0.06 10.68
C LEU A 57 -16.35 1.29 11.39
N GLN A 58 -15.28 1.80 12.01
CA GLN A 58 -15.23 3.09 12.68
C GLN A 58 -14.43 4.11 11.86
N ARG A 59 -14.65 5.38 12.16
CA ARG A 59 -13.81 6.45 11.62
C ARG A 59 -12.36 6.22 12.07
N GLY A 60 -11.45 6.21 11.11
CA GLY A 60 -10.02 5.99 11.34
C GLY A 60 -9.58 4.54 11.16
N ASP A 61 -10.50 3.61 10.88
CA ASP A 61 -10.13 2.25 10.49
C ASP A 61 -9.36 2.25 9.16
N ILE A 62 -8.37 1.37 9.07
CA ILE A 62 -7.47 1.26 7.93
C ILE A 62 -7.59 -0.14 7.33
N ILE A 63 -7.84 -0.21 6.03
CA ILE A 63 -7.95 -1.45 5.27
C ILE A 63 -6.71 -1.60 4.39
N PHE A 64 -5.91 -2.63 4.63
CA PHE A 64 -4.82 -3.02 3.73
C PHE A 64 -5.40 -3.85 2.58
N SER A 65 -5.57 -3.22 1.40
CA SER A 65 -6.28 -3.81 0.25
C SER A 65 -5.54 -4.94 -0.47
N GLY A 66 -4.30 -5.23 -0.07
CA GLY A 66 -3.44 -6.24 -0.69
C GLY A 66 -2.20 -5.64 -1.34
N THR A 67 -1.46 -6.48 -2.07
CA THR A 67 -0.21 -6.11 -2.75
C THR A 67 -0.16 -6.77 -4.13
N PRO A 68 0.46 -6.14 -5.15
CA PRO A 68 0.71 -6.79 -6.42
C PRO A 68 1.73 -7.94 -6.30
N GLU A 69 1.91 -8.69 -7.39
CA GLU A 69 2.93 -9.73 -7.49
C GLU A 69 4.37 -9.17 -7.33
N GLY A 70 5.36 -10.05 -7.19
CA GLY A 70 6.77 -9.66 -7.08
C GLY A 70 7.28 -9.46 -5.65
N ILE A 71 6.63 -10.07 -4.66
CA ILE A 71 7.12 -10.05 -3.27
C ILE A 71 8.53 -10.67 -3.23
N SER A 72 9.46 -9.98 -2.58
CA SER A 72 10.84 -10.44 -2.42
C SER A 72 11.34 -10.15 -1.01
N HIS A 73 12.40 -10.85 -0.60
CA HIS A 73 13.06 -10.58 0.67
C HIS A 73 13.79 -9.24 0.65
N VAL A 74 13.80 -8.59 1.82
CA VAL A 74 14.65 -7.43 2.13
C VAL A 74 15.54 -7.79 3.31
N TYR A 75 16.70 -7.17 3.38
CA TYR A 75 17.74 -7.46 4.36
C TYR A 75 18.14 -6.20 5.11
N ALA A 76 18.79 -6.37 6.26
CA ALA A 76 19.33 -5.24 7.02
C ALA A 76 20.28 -4.42 6.15
N GLY A 77 20.07 -3.10 6.13
CA GLY A 77 20.78 -2.17 5.26
C GLY A 77 20.04 -1.81 3.98
N ASP A 78 19.00 -2.55 3.60
CA ASP A 78 18.19 -2.19 2.44
C ASP A 78 17.35 -0.94 2.69
N TYR A 79 17.17 -0.16 1.64
CA TYR A 79 16.29 1.00 1.60
C TYR A 79 15.09 0.70 0.71
N VAL A 80 13.89 0.68 1.31
CA VAL A 80 12.64 0.35 0.62
C VAL A 80 11.85 1.62 0.38
N ARG A 81 11.40 1.82 -0.86
CA ARG A 81 10.55 2.95 -1.25
C ARG A 81 9.29 2.44 -1.91
N VAL A 82 8.13 2.87 -1.43
CA VAL A 82 6.83 2.58 -2.05
C VAL A 82 6.25 3.88 -2.59
N GLU A 83 5.99 3.93 -3.88
CA GLU A 83 5.50 5.11 -4.58
C GLU A 83 4.09 4.85 -5.14
N ILE A 84 3.21 5.83 -4.92
CA ILE A 84 1.93 5.95 -5.62
C ILE A 84 1.85 7.37 -6.20
N PRO A 85 1.90 7.52 -7.54
CA PRO A 85 1.76 8.84 -8.17
C PRO A 85 0.45 9.50 -7.76
N GLY A 86 0.52 10.75 -7.32
CA GLY A 86 -0.62 11.50 -6.77
C GLY A 86 -0.77 11.41 -5.24
N ILE A 87 -0.07 10.49 -4.57
CA ILE A 87 -0.03 10.41 -3.09
C ILE A 87 1.36 10.81 -2.58
N GLY A 88 2.40 10.15 -3.08
CA GLY A 88 3.78 10.40 -2.64
C GLY A 88 4.59 9.12 -2.54
N VAL A 89 5.74 9.23 -1.87
CA VAL A 89 6.69 8.14 -1.65
C VAL A 89 6.83 7.88 -0.15
N LEU A 90 6.61 6.65 0.27
CA LEU A 90 6.86 6.17 1.62
C LEU A 90 8.20 5.43 1.63
N GLU A 91 9.11 5.85 2.49
CA GLU A 91 10.50 5.37 2.51
C GLU A 91 10.81 4.74 3.87
N ASN A 92 11.55 3.64 3.86
CA ASN A 92 11.84 2.87 5.06
C ASN A 92 13.24 2.23 4.99
N ASP A 93 14.07 2.55 5.98
CA ASP A 93 15.36 1.87 6.19
C ASP A 93 15.14 0.54 6.92
N ILE A 94 15.60 -0.56 6.35
CA ILE A 94 15.57 -1.86 7.01
C ILE A 94 16.76 -1.95 7.99
N LYS A 95 16.46 -2.11 9.28
CA LYS A 95 17.47 -2.30 10.32
C LYS A 95 17.55 -3.78 10.71
N ALA A 96 18.69 -4.18 11.28
CA ALA A 96 18.81 -5.46 11.95
C ALA A 96 17.85 -5.50 13.16
N ALA A 97 17.46 -6.72 13.55
CA ALA A 97 16.65 -6.96 14.75
C ALA A 97 17.37 -6.53 16.03
#